data_AF-A0A118K083-F1
#
_entry.id   AF-A0A118K083-F1
#
_cell.length_a   1.000
_cell.length_b   1.000
_cell.length_c   1.000
_cell.angle_alpha   90.00
_cell.angle_beta   90.00
_cell.angle_gamma   90.00
#
_symmetry.space_group_name_H-M   'P 1'
#
loop_
_entity.id
_entity.type
_entity.pdbx_description
1 polymer ?
#
loop_
_entity_poly.entity_id
_entity_poly.type
_entity_poly.pdbx_seq_one_letter_code
_entity_poly.pdbx_strand_id
1 'polypeptide(L)'
;MEKKASSSSMGMGMGMGMGMGMIWCFLVYIAISTTTCSAAPKSSFDDNFSIMWSENHFKTSEDGQIWDLSLDNDTGCGFKTKQKYRFGWFSMKLKLVGGDSAGVVTAYYVRFFSFESFFVDRVPVRVFKNADYENDFFPNQKPMYLFSSIWNADDWATRGGLEKTDWKKAPFVSSYKDFTVDACQWKDPYPDCVSTTTEHWWDQYDAWHLTKDQKLDFAWVERNLVIYDYCKDTKRFPKLPEECSLSPWD
;
A
#
# COMPACT_ATOMS: atom_id res chain seq x y z
N MET A 1 12.22 -14.32 -4.47
CA MET A 1 12.64 -12.91 -4.60
C MET A 1 11.86 -12.11 -3.57
N GLU A 2 12.52 -11.26 -2.78
CA GLU A 2 11.86 -10.36 -1.81
C GLU A 2 11.64 -9.00 -2.49
N LYS A 3 10.48 -8.40 -2.28
CA LYS A 3 10.09 -7.10 -2.86
C LYS A 3 9.45 -6.23 -1.79
N LYS A 4 9.63 -4.92 -1.87
CA LYS A 4 8.93 -3.98 -1.01
C LYS A 4 7.65 -3.53 -1.69
N ALA A 5 6.49 -3.91 -1.16
CA ALA A 5 5.21 -3.37 -1.60
C ALA A 5 4.95 -2.08 -0.82
N SER A 6 4.49 -1.04 -1.49
CA SER A 6 4.08 0.18 -0.80
C SER A 6 2.88 0.81 -1.49
N SER A 7 2.03 1.46 -0.70
CA SER A 7 0.97 2.32 -1.19
C SER A 7 0.98 3.65 -0.48
N SER A 8 0.58 4.69 -1.21
CA SER A 8 0.41 6.03 -0.67
C SER A 8 -1.00 6.51 -0.93
N SER A 9 -1.56 7.20 0.06
CA SER A 9 -2.88 7.82 0.00
C SER A 9 -2.86 9.26 0.47
N MET A 10 -3.59 10.16 -0.19
CA MET A 10 -3.42 11.60 -0.06
C MET A 10 -4.77 12.31 -0.01
N GLY A 11 -4.88 13.33 0.85
CA GLY A 11 -6.05 14.20 0.95
C GLY A 11 -5.86 15.47 0.12
N MET A 12 -6.71 15.70 -0.89
CA MET A 12 -6.74 17.00 -1.57
C MET A 12 -7.48 18.00 -0.69
N GLY A 13 -6.74 18.86 0.02
CA GLY A 13 -7.29 20.01 0.72
C GLY A 13 -7.63 21.15 -0.25
N MET A 14 -8.84 21.70 -0.15
CA MET A 14 -9.18 22.98 -0.80
C MET A 14 -8.45 24.12 -0.06
N GLY A 15 -7.37 24.62 -0.66
CA GLY A 15 -6.55 25.68 -0.05
C GLY A 15 -7.27 27.03 0.03
N MET A 16 -7.30 27.63 1.23
CA MET A 16 -7.41 29.08 1.39
C MET A 16 -6.01 29.62 1.72
N GLY A 17 -5.54 30.57 0.90
CA GLY A 17 -4.21 31.16 1.03
C GLY A 17 -4.10 32.33 2.03
N MET A 18 -2.88 32.91 2.02
CA MET A 18 -2.37 34.10 2.75
C MET A 18 -1.79 33.78 4.14
N GLY A 19 -0.59 34.22 4.56
CA GLY A 19 0.45 35.06 3.99
C GLY A 19 1.51 35.42 5.07
N MET A 20 2.73 35.73 4.63
CA MET A 20 3.77 36.61 5.24
C MET A 20 4.32 36.36 6.67
N GLY A 21 5.57 35.90 6.72
CA GLY A 21 6.72 36.70 7.20
C GLY A 21 7.00 36.79 8.71
N MET A 22 8.08 36.15 9.19
CA MET A 22 8.87 36.64 10.32
C MET A 22 10.30 36.08 10.27
N ILE A 23 11.30 36.97 10.18
CA ILE A 23 12.73 36.64 10.25
C ILE A 23 13.11 36.50 11.72
N TRP A 24 13.56 35.32 12.14
CA TRP A 24 14.18 35.09 13.45
C TRP A 24 15.70 34.92 13.29
N CYS A 25 16.47 35.84 13.88
CA CYS A 25 17.91 35.66 14.09
C CYS A 25 18.13 34.67 15.24
N PHE A 26 18.64 33.47 14.94
CA PHE A 26 19.12 32.54 15.95
C PHE A 26 20.66 32.52 15.99
N LEU A 27 21.21 32.81 17.16
CA LEU A 27 22.62 32.56 17.48
C LEU A 27 22.85 31.06 17.57
N VAL A 28 23.76 30.54 16.73
CA VAL A 28 24.12 29.12 16.70
C VAL A 28 25.08 28.81 17.84
N TYR A 29 24.59 28.13 18.88
CA TYR A 29 25.43 27.42 19.85
C TYR A 29 25.63 25.98 19.35
N ILE A 30 26.83 25.65 18.87
CA ILE A 30 27.18 24.26 18.49
C ILE A 30 27.52 23.49 19.76
N ALA A 31 26.54 22.79 20.33
CA ALA A 31 26.79 21.75 21.31
C ALA A 31 27.04 20.43 20.56
N ILE A 32 28.26 19.89 20.66
CA ILE A 32 28.60 18.57 20.12
C ILE A 32 27.96 17.52 21.04
N SER A 33 26.72 17.12 20.75
CA SER A 33 26.14 15.93 21.37
C SER A 33 26.64 14.70 20.63
N THR A 34 27.36 13.82 21.31
CA THR A 34 27.62 12.47 20.79
C THR A 34 26.32 11.67 20.87
N THR A 35 25.46 11.82 19.87
CA THR A 35 24.26 11.00 19.69
C THR A 35 24.69 9.63 19.22
N THR A 36 24.69 8.67 20.13
CA THR A 36 24.72 7.25 19.76
C THR A 36 23.44 6.96 18.98
N CYS A 37 23.60 6.55 17.72
CA CYS A 37 22.51 6.01 16.91
C CYS A 37 22.04 4.70 17.57
N SER A 38 21.05 4.79 18.47
CA SER A 38 20.26 3.61 18.80
C SER A 38 19.39 3.29 17.60
N ALA A 39 19.50 2.08 17.06
CA ALA A 39 18.54 1.59 16.08
C ALA A 39 17.13 1.73 16.67
N ALA A 40 16.22 2.35 15.91
CA ALA A 40 14.83 2.44 16.32
C ALA A 40 14.29 1.03 16.65
N PRO A 41 13.50 0.87 17.73
CA PRO A 41 12.93 -0.42 18.05
C PRO A 41 12.10 -0.91 16.87
N LYS A 42 12.42 -2.11 16.35
CA LYS A 42 11.64 -2.72 15.27
C LYS A 42 10.29 -3.13 15.83
N SER A 43 9.20 -2.68 15.21
CA SER A 43 7.85 -3.04 15.64
C SER A 43 7.59 -4.52 15.43
N SER A 44 7.06 -5.18 16.44
CA SER A 44 6.59 -6.56 16.35
C SER A 44 5.28 -6.64 15.52
N PHE A 45 4.89 -7.85 15.12
CA PHE A 45 3.61 -8.07 14.45
C PHE A 45 2.43 -7.53 15.28
N ASP A 46 2.43 -7.87 16.57
CA ASP A 46 1.33 -7.57 17.48
C ASP A 46 1.17 -6.08 17.77
N ASP A 47 2.18 -5.25 17.51
CA ASP A 47 2.04 -3.80 17.67
C ASP A 47 1.05 -3.23 16.65
N ASN A 48 0.98 -3.82 15.45
CA ASN A 48 0.26 -3.24 14.32
C ASN A 48 -0.89 -4.12 13.81
N PHE A 49 -0.83 -5.44 13.98
CA PHE A 49 -1.69 -6.38 13.28
C PHE A 49 -2.46 -7.33 14.20
N SER A 50 -3.55 -7.86 13.67
CA SER A 50 -4.31 -8.97 14.24
C SER A 50 -4.55 -10.01 13.16
N ILE A 51 -4.41 -11.29 13.53
CA ILE A 51 -4.77 -12.41 12.65
C ILE A 51 -6.29 -12.39 12.48
N MET A 52 -6.76 -12.55 11.24
CA MET A 52 -8.18 -12.56 10.92
C MET A 52 -8.80 -13.95 11.01
N TRP A 53 -8.08 -14.97 10.55
CA TRP A 53 -8.46 -16.37 10.64
C TRP A 53 -7.24 -17.29 10.54
N SER A 54 -7.38 -18.52 11.02
CA SER A 54 -6.37 -19.59 10.97
C SER A 54 -5.02 -19.23 11.62
N GLU A 55 -5.02 -19.07 12.95
CA GLU A 55 -3.79 -18.80 13.72
C GLU A 55 -2.73 -19.90 13.56
N ASN A 56 -3.15 -21.16 13.35
CA ASN A 56 -2.24 -22.29 13.14
C ASN A 56 -1.43 -22.18 11.84
N HIS A 57 -1.84 -21.32 10.90
CA HIS A 57 -1.19 -21.10 9.62
C HIS A 57 -0.33 -19.84 9.61
N PHE A 58 -0.22 -19.17 10.74
CA PHE A 58 0.65 -18.03 10.97
C PHE A 58 1.85 -18.47 11.81
N LYS A 59 3.06 -18.15 11.35
CA LYS A 59 4.29 -18.41 12.09
C LYS A 59 5.14 -17.16 12.17
N THR A 60 5.77 -16.96 13.31
CA THR A 60 6.74 -15.89 13.52
C THR A 60 8.14 -16.52 13.64
N SER A 61 9.14 -15.91 13.01
CA SER A 61 10.54 -16.32 13.17
C SER A 61 11.03 -16.17 14.60
N GLU A 62 12.12 -16.85 14.96
CA GLU A 62 12.70 -16.81 16.31
C GLU A 62 13.04 -15.38 16.79
N ASP A 63 13.40 -14.47 15.86
CA ASP A 63 13.71 -13.08 16.14
C ASP A 63 12.47 -12.14 16.17
N GLY A 64 11.28 -12.66 15.89
CA GLY A 64 10.04 -11.87 15.86
C GLY A 64 9.82 -11.03 14.59
N GLN A 65 10.78 -11.03 13.66
CA GLN A 65 10.84 -10.04 12.57
C GLN A 65 10.21 -10.50 11.25
N ILE A 66 10.08 -11.81 11.04
CA ILE A 66 9.50 -12.40 9.84
C ILE A 66 8.20 -13.10 10.23
N TRP A 67 7.16 -12.82 9.45
CA TRP A 67 5.83 -13.37 9.64
C TRP A 67 5.46 -14.17 8.41
N ASP A 68 5.21 -15.47 8.59
CA ASP A 68 4.90 -16.41 7.53
C ASP A 68 3.41 -16.75 7.56
N LEU A 69 2.75 -16.56 6.41
CA LEU A 69 1.39 -17.02 6.18
C LEU A 69 1.45 -18.25 5.28
N SER A 70 0.81 -19.32 5.71
CA SER A 70 0.76 -20.58 5.00
C SER A 70 -0.65 -20.90 4.47
N LEU A 71 -0.67 -21.56 3.32
CA LEU A 71 -1.85 -22.14 2.70
C LEU A 71 -1.60 -23.62 2.44
N ASP A 72 -2.54 -24.45 2.86
CA ASP A 72 -2.65 -25.85 2.48
C ASP A 72 -4.09 -26.18 2.07
N ASN A 73 -4.39 -27.46 1.87
CA ASN A 73 -5.68 -27.92 1.38
C ASN A 73 -6.82 -27.72 2.38
N ASP A 74 -6.53 -27.39 3.63
CA ASP A 74 -7.55 -27.16 4.67
C ASP A 74 -7.93 -25.68 4.71
N THR A 75 -6.96 -24.77 4.81
CA THR A 75 -7.23 -23.32 4.85
C THR A 75 -6.04 -22.45 4.48
N GLY A 76 -6.34 -21.23 4.06
CA GLY A 76 -5.38 -20.13 4.02
C GLY A 76 -5.28 -19.38 5.35
N CYS A 77 -4.62 -18.23 5.33
CA CYS A 77 -4.42 -17.35 6.47
C CYS A 77 -4.49 -15.89 6.04
N GLY A 78 -4.85 -14.99 6.96
CA GLY A 78 -4.82 -13.56 6.71
C GLY A 78 -4.71 -12.74 7.99
N PHE A 79 -4.22 -11.51 7.85
CA PHE A 79 -4.13 -10.54 8.93
C PHE A 79 -4.62 -9.17 8.46
N LYS A 80 -4.93 -8.31 9.43
CA LYS A 80 -5.30 -6.91 9.20
C LYS A 80 -4.64 -5.99 10.22
N THR A 81 -4.54 -4.71 9.90
CA THR A 81 -4.14 -3.71 10.90
C THR A 81 -5.16 -3.64 12.04
N LYS A 82 -4.67 -3.43 13.27
CA LYS A 82 -5.53 -3.15 14.43
C LYS A 82 -6.23 -1.82 14.27
N GLN A 83 -5.48 -0.84 13.76
CA GLN A 83 -5.98 0.51 13.53
C GLN A 83 -6.52 0.70 12.11
N LYS A 84 -7.49 1.61 12.05
CA LYS A 84 -8.00 2.23 10.84
C LYS A 84 -7.14 3.45 10.51
N TYR A 85 -6.95 3.74 9.25
CA TYR A 85 -6.17 4.89 8.78
C TYR A 85 -6.91 5.63 7.68
N ARG A 86 -6.55 6.89 7.48
CA ARG A 86 -6.99 7.71 6.36
C ARG A 86 -5.76 8.42 5.83
N PHE A 87 -5.50 8.33 4.52
CA PHE A 87 -4.28 8.86 3.91
C PHE A 87 -2.98 8.32 4.54
N GLY A 88 -1.85 8.67 3.94
CA GLY A 88 -0.52 8.26 4.38
C GLY A 88 0.12 7.16 3.56
N TRP A 89 1.25 6.68 4.07
CA TRP A 89 2.14 5.73 3.43
C TRP A 89 2.16 4.40 4.19
N PHE A 90 1.90 3.32 3.48
CA PHE A 90 1.98 1.95 3.99
C PHE A 90 3.05 1.21 3.21
N SER A 91 3.92 0.51 3.91
CA SER A 91 5.04 -0.19 3.28
C SER A 91 5.34 -1.49 4.02
N MET A 92 5.57 -2.55 3.26
CA MET A 92 5.86 -3.89 3.78
C MET A 92 6.81 -4.60 2.83
N LYS A 93 7.79 -5.33 3.35
CA LYS A 93 8.54 -6.29 2.52
C LYS A 93 7.78 -7.60 2.47
N LEU A 94 7.55 -8.08 1.24
CA LEU A 94 6.84 -9.29 0.94
C LEU A 94 7.75 -10.21 0.12
N LYS A 95 7.81 -11.48 0.51
CA LYS A 95 8.38 -12.57 -0.26
C LYS A 95 7.24 -13.50 -0.64
N LEU A 96 6.98 -13.60 -1.95
CA LEU A 96 5.94 -14.46 -2.50
C LEU A 96 6.32 -15.95 -2.39
N VAL A 97 5.30 -16.80 -2.56
CA VAL A 97 5.45 -18.26 -2.62
C VAL A 97 6.46 -18.64 -3.71
N GLY A 98 7.44 -19.45 -3.33
CA GLY A 98 8.45 -19.97 -4.27
C GLY A 98 8.01 -21.25 -4.96
N GLY A 99 8.66 -21.58 -6.08
CA GLY A 99 8.38 -22.82 -6.81
C GLY A 99 7.06 -22.77 -7.58
N ASP A 100 6.34 -23.88 -7.56
CA ASP A 100 5.01 -23.99 -8.17
C ASP A 100 3.98 -23.35 -7.24
N SER A 101 3.34 -22.28 -7.72
CA SER A 101 2.34 -21.50 -6.99
C SER A 101 1.09 -21.27 -7.84
N ALA A 102 0.83 -22.12 -8.83
CA ALA A 102 -0.38 -22.04 -9.65
C ALA A 102 -1.64 -22.09 -8.77
N GLY A 103 -2.63 -21.25 -9.08
CA GLY A 103 -3.88 -21.14 -8.32
C GLY A 103 -3.76 -20.44 -6.95
N VAL A 104 -2.56 -20.12 -6.46
CA VAL A 104 -2.36 -19.48 -5.15
C VAL A 104 -2.26 -17.95 -5.29
N VAL A 105 -3.02 -17.23 -4.49
CA VAL A 105 -2.99 -15.76 -4.44
C VAL A 105 -2.47 -15.30 -3.09
N THR A 106 -1.40 -14.52 -3.12
CA THR A 106 -0.95 -13.69 -2.00
C THR A 106 -1.42 -12.26 -2.25
N ALA A 107 -2.28 -11.74 -1.38
CA ALA A 107 -2.87 -10.41 -1.50
C ALA A 107 -2.38 -9.49 -0.38
N TYR A 108 -2.00 -8.27 -0.73
CA TYR A 108 -1.72 -7.15 0.18
C TYR A 108 -2.55 -5.97 -0.32
N TYR A 109 -3.51 -5.49 0.48
CA TYR A 109 -4.51 -4.55 -0.01
C TYR A 109 -5.08 -3.67 1.11
N VAL A 110 -5.56 -2.49 0.72
CA VAL A 110 -6.41 -1.64 1.56
C VAL A 110 -7.85 -1.73 1.08
N ARG A 111 -8.81 -1.51 1.99
CA ARG A 111 -10.25 -1.55 1.66
C ARG A 111 -10.87 -0.17 1.89
N PHE A 112 -11.57 0.34 0.87
CA PHE A 112 -12.17 1.68 0.74
C PHE A 112 -11.20 2.79 0.29
N PHE A 113 -10.83 2.79 -0.99
CA PHE A 113 -9.75 3.58 -1.60
C PHE A 113 -9.84 5.10 -1.46
N SER A 114 -8.78 5.78 -1.03
CA SER A 114 -8.56 7.19 -1.38
C SER A 114 -7.19 7.26 -2.09
N PHE A 115 -7.03 8.12 -3.10
CA PHE A 115 -5.85 8.35 -3.98
C PHE A 115 -4.77 7.29 -3.84
N GLU A 116 -4.57 6.37 -4.77
CA GLU A 116 -3.57 5.33 -4.51
C GLU A 116 -2.53 5.25 -5.62
N SER A 117 -1.28 5.56 -5.25
CA SER A 117 -0.14 5.13 -6.05
C SER A 117 0.47 3.88 -5.43
N PHE A 118 0.63 2.86 -6.26
CA PHE A 118 1.17 1.56 -5.89
C PHE A 118 2.61 1.47 -6.34
N PHE A 119 3.50 1.09 -5.43
CA PHE A 119 4.91 0.94 -5.68
C PHE A 119 5.38 -0.49 -5.47
N VAL A 120 6.30 -0.91 -6.32
CA VAL A 120 7.15 -2.09 -6.09
C VAL A 120 8.58 -1.59 -5.97
N ASP A 121 9.19 -1.84 -4.82
CA ASP A 121 10.45 -1.26 -4.38
C ASP A 121 10.38 0.27 -4.30
N ARG A 122 10.82 0.96 -5.36
CA ARG A 122 10.72 2.42 -5.51
C ARG A 122 10.01 2.84 -6.80
N VAL A 123 9.59 1.87 -7.60
CA VAL A 123 9.04 2.06 -8.93
C VAL A 123 7.51 2.12 -8.82
N PRO A 124 6.86 3.22 -9.23
CA PRO A 124 5.41 3.24 -9.36
C PRO A 124 4.97 2.25 -10.44
N VAL A 125 3.97 1.44 -10.13
CA VAL A 125 3.40 0.43 -11.05
C VAL A 125 1.95 0.72 -11.41
N ARG A 126 1.27 1.59 -10.64
CA ARG A 126 -0.07 2.11 -10.94
C ARG A 126 -0.31 3.40 -10.16
N VAL A 127 -0.98 4.36 -10.78
CA VAL A 127 -1.50 5.57 -10.14
C VAL A 127 -3.02 5.61 -10.36
N PHE A 128 -3.77 5.75 -9.28
CA PHE A 128 -5.23 5.93 -9.30
C PHE A 128 -5.57 7.32 -8.77
N LYS A 129 -5.83 8.25 -9.70
CA LYS A 129 -5.96 9.68 -9.42
C LYS A 129 -7.40 10.08 -9.09
N ASN A 130 -7.55 11.06 -8.21
CA ASN A 130 -8.85 11.72 -8.00
C ASN A 130 -9.09 12.74 -9.11
N ALA A 131 -10.36 12.97 -9.44
CA ALA A 131 -10.70 14.18 -10.16
C ALA A 131 -10.64 15.42 -9.25
N ASP A 132 -10.57 16.59 -9.87
CA ASP A 132 -10.71 17.90 -9.23
C ASP A 132 -12.19 18.30 -8.98
N TYR A 133 -13.12 17.36 -9.18
CA TYR A 133 -14.54 17.50 -8.92
C TYR A 133 -15.08 16.32 -8.08
N GLU A 134 -16.25 16.54 -7.46
CA GLU A 134 -16.93 15.50 -6.67
C GLU A 134 -17.37 14.33 -7.55
N ASN A 135 -16.99 13.12 -7.17
CA ASN A 135 -17.24 11.91 -7.93
C ASN A 135 -17.51 10.72 -7.01
N ASP A 136 -18.02 9.63 -7.59
CA ASP A 136 -18.36 8.39 -6.87
C ASP A 136 -17.32 7.26 -7.06
N PHE A 137 -16.38 7.42 -7.99
CA PHE A 137 -15.33 6.44 -8.28
C PHE A 137 -14.16 6.51 -7.29
N PHE A 138 -14.05 7.61 -6.53
CA PHE A 138 -12.94 7.86 -5.63
C PHE A 138 -13.37 7.92 -4.14
N PRO A 139 -13.14 6.85 -3.37
CA PRO A 139 -13.60 6.76 -1.96
C PRO A 139 -12.81 7.63 -0.95
N ASN A 140 -12.92 8.95 -1.00
CA ASN A 140 -12.16 9.86 -0.11
C ASN A 140 -12.68 10.02 1.33
N GLN A 141 -13.78 9.37 1.72
CA GLN A 141 -14.46 9.66 3.00
C GLN A 141 -14.28 8.61 4.09
N LYS A 142 -14.03 7.35 3.72
CA LYS A 142 -14.05 6.23 4.66
C LYS A 142 -12.65 5.89 5.13
N PRO A 143 -12.43 5.60 6.42
CA PRO A 143 -11.16 5.07 6.86
C PRO A 143 -10.94 3.65 6.35
N MET A 144 -9.67 3.28 6.15
CA MET A 144 -9.21 2.02 5.60
C MET A 144 -8.48 1.19 6.65
N TYR A 145 -8.68 -0.12 6.56
CA TYR A 145 -7.74 -1.09 7.12
C TYR A 145 -6.80 -1.57 6.01
N LEU A 146 -5.60 -1.93 6.42
CA LEU A 146 -4.70 -2.70 5.57
C LEU A 146 -4.83 -4.18 5.90
N PHE A 147 -4.83 -5.00 4.87
CA PHE A 147 -5.04 -6.43 4.92
C PHE A 147 -3.92 -7.16 4.18
N SER A 148 -3.65 -8.38 4.63
CA SER A 148 -2.89 -9.35 3.85
C SER A 148 -3.48 -10.74 3.99
N SER A 149 -3.38 -11.56 2.95
CA SER A 149 -3.90 -12.93 2.98
C SER A 149 -3.25 -13.82 1.92
N ILE A 150 -3.24 -15.12 2.18
CA ILE A 150 -2.92 -16.17 1.21
C ILE A 150 -4.11 -17.12 1.08
N TRP A 151 -4.53 -17.41 -0.16
CA TRP A 151 -5.71 -18.22 -0.43
C TRP A 151 -5.68 -18.87 -1.82
N ASN A 152 -6.46 -19.93 -2.01
CA ASN A 152 -6.63 -20.59 -3.30
C ASN A 152 -7.69 -19.89 -4.14
N ALA A 153 -7.36 -19.63 -5.41
CA ALA A 153 -8.19 -18.92 -6.36
C ALA A 153 -8.15 -19.60 -7.74
N ASP A 154 -8.27 -20.93 -7.73
CA ASP A 154 -8.16 -21.82 -8.88
C ASP A 154 -8.97 -21.39 -10.09
N ASP A 155 -10.11 -20.74 -9.88
CA ASP A 155 -11.02 -20.36 -10.96
C ASP A 155 -10.53 -19.20 -11.82
N TRP A 156 -9.49 -18.47 -11.40
CA TRP A 156 -9.03 -17.29 -12.15
C TRP A 156 -7.53 -16.96 -12.04
N ALA A 157 -6.82 -17.38 -10.99
CA ALA A 157 -5.49 -16.85 -10.67
C ALA A 157 -4.43 -17.11 -11.75
N THR A 158 -4.33 -18.33 -12.25
CA THR A 158 -3.25 -18.72 -13.18
C THR A 158 -3.82 -19.05 -14.55
N ARG A 159 -3.37 -18.30 -15.56
CA ARG A 159 -3.84 -18.37 -16.96
C ARG A 159 -5.37 -18.31 -17.07
N GLY A 160 -6.01 -17.43 -16.30
CA GLY A 160 -7.46 -17.28 -16.28
C GLY A 160 -8.20 -18.50 -15.69
N GLY A 161 -7.54 -19.27 -14.83
CA GLY A 161 -8.13 -20.43 -14.13
C GLY A 161 -7.89 -21.78 -14.81
N LEU A 162 -7.05 -21.84 -15.85
CA LEU A 162 -6.71 -23.09 -16.54
C LEU A 162 -5.71 -23.95 -15.76
N GLU A 163 -4.85 -23.32 -14.95
CA GLU A 163 -3.88 -24.01 -14.11
C GLU A 163 -4.31 -23.95 -12.65
N LYS A 164 -4.45 -25.13 -12.03
CA LYS A 164 -5.00 -25.34 -10.69
C LYS A 164 -3.88 -25.59 -9.69
N THR A 165 -4.15 -25.37 -8.40
CA THR A 165 -3.19 -25.62 -7.33
C THR A 165 -2.85 -27.11 -7.21
N ASP A 166 -1.57 -27.44 -7.30
CA ASP A 166 -1.05 -28.76 -6.93
C ASP A 166 -0.84 -28.82 -5.42
N TRP A 167 -1.85 -29.31 -4.69
CA TRP A 167 -1.80 -29.44 -3.23
C TRP A 167 -0.67 -30.36 -2.72
N LYS A 168 -0.03 -31.16 -3.56
CA LYS A 168 1.18 -31.92 -3.18
C LYS A 168 2.39 -31.01 -2.92
N LYS A 169 2.32 -29.75 -3.34
CA LYS A 169 3.35 -28.71 -3.12
C LYS A 169 3.09 -27.88 -1.86
N ALA A 170 1.96 -28.10 -1.18
CA ALA A 170 1.68 -27.46 0.09
C ALA A 170 2.70 -27.87 1.18
N PRO A 171 2.93 -27.01 2.19
CA PRO A 171 2.33 -25.69 2.38
C PRO A 171 2.95 -24.63 1.46
N PHE A 172 2.10 -23.78 0.89
CA PHE A 172 2.52 -22.58 0.18
C PHE A 172 2.74 -21.46 1.20
N VAL A 173 3.93 -20.86 1.21
CA VAL A 173 4.31 -19.88 2.24
C VAL A 173 4.65 -18.54 1.62
N SER A 174 4.02 -17.48 2.13
CA SER A 174 4.38 -16.08 1.86
C SER A 174 4.91 -15.44 3.14
N SER A 175 6.00 -14.69 3.04
CA SER A 175 6.70 -14.10 4.20
C SER A 175 6.64 -12.58 4.16
N TYR A 176 6.47 -11.96 5.33
CA TYR A 176 6.33 -10.52 5.53
C TYR A 176 7.32 -10.02 6.58
N LYS A 177 7.83 -8.80 6.40
CA LYS A 177 8.67 -8.11 7.40
C LYS A 177 8.76 -6.61 7.13
N ASP A 178 9.40 -5.89 8.03
CA ASP A 178 9.75 -4.46 7.88
C ASP A 178 8.50 -3.60 7.55
N PHE A 179 7.40 -3.81 8.29
CA PHE A 179 6.22 -2.97 8.15
C PHE A 179 6.53 -1.55 8.63
N THR A 180 6.16 -0.57 7.82
CA THR A 180 6.24 0.85 8.16
C THR A 180 4.94 1.52 7.77
N VAL A 181 4.37 2.27 8.70
CA VAL A 181 3.18 3.09 8.48
C VAL A 181 3.47 4.52 8.92
N ASP A 182 3.23 5.47 8.02
CA ASP A 182 3.23 6.89 8.30
C ASP A 182 1.95 7.48 7.74
N ALA A 183 0.91 7.46 8.57
CA ALA A 183 -0.47 7.67 8.14
C ALA A 183 -1.33 8.29 9.22
N CYS A 184 -2.40 8.97 8.79
CA CYS A 184 -3.35 9.56 9.72
C CYS A 184 -4.25 8.47 10.31
N GLN A 185 -3.97 8.10 11.56
CA GLN A 185 -4.73 7.08 12.28
C GLN A 185 -6.14 7.59 12.59
N TRP A 186 -7.15 6.77 12.28
CA TRP A 186 -8.54 7.12 12.50
C TRP A 186 -8.91 7.12 13.98
N LYS A 187 -9.55 8.21 14.45
CA LYS A 187 -10.19 8.34 15.75
C LYS A 187 -11.61 8.85 15.53
N ASP A 188 -12.59 8.17 16.11
CA ASP A 188 -13.98 8.57 16.00
C ASP A 188 -14.24 9.87 16.81
N PRO A 189 -15.08 10.80 16.33
CA PRO A 189 -15.85 10.74 15.08
C PRO A 189 -15.07 11.23 13.84
N TYR A 190 -14.05 12.07 14.04
CA TYR A 190 -13.21 12.62 12.97
C TYR A 190 -11.85 13.02 13.58
N PRO A 191 -10.72 12.50 13.10
CA PRO A 191 -9.41 12.83 13.65
C PRO A 191 -8.87 14.14 13.08
N ASP A 192 -8.10 14.88 13.87
CA ASP A 192 -7.53 16.19 13.52
C ASP A 192 -6.74 16.16 12.19
N CYS A 193 -5.99 15.08 11.96
CA CYS A 193 -5.17 14.88 10.76
C CYS A 193 -5.95 14.79 9.44
N VAL A 194 -7.28 14.70 9.50
CA VAL A 194 -8.16 14.74 8.33
C VAL A 194 -8.78 16.14 8.14
N SER A 195 -8.76 16.98 9.19
CA SER A 195 -9.19 18.38 9.11
C SER A 195 -8.03 19.33 8.79
N THR A 196 -6.79 18.96 9.12
CA THR A 196 -5.59 19.77 8.90
C THR A 196 -4.80 19.27 7.68
N THR A 197 -5.48 19.17 6.52
CA THR A 197 -4.95 18.64 5.24
C THR A 197 -3.85 19.49 4.60
N THR A 198 -3.03 20.17 5.39
CA THR A 198 -1.88 20.98 4.95
C THR A 198 -0.66 20.79 5.86
N GLU A 199 -0.79 20.06 6.97
CA GLU A 199 0.28 19.89 7.97
C GLU A 199 1.14 18.66 7.70
N HIS A 200 0.60 17.65 7.01
CA HIS A 200 1.32 16.41 6.73
C HIS A 200 2.04 16.47 5.38
N TRP A 201 3.10 15.67 5.23
CA TRP A 201 3.90 15.65 4.00
C TRP A 201 3.11 15.09 2.81
N TRP A 202 2.18 14.15 3.04
CA TRP A 202 1.34 13.56 2.00
C TRP A 202 0.24 14.51 1.51
N ASP A 203 0.04 15.63 2.19
CA ASP A 203 -0.88 16.69 1.76
C ASP A 203 -0.17 17.80 0.97
N GLN A 204 1.14 17.69 0.75
CA GLN A 204 1.90 18.65 -0.03
C GLN A 204 1.79 18.34 -1.53
N TYR A 205 1.80 19.39 -2.35
CA TYR A 205 1.68 19.29 -3.81
C TYR A 205 2.66 18.28 -4.42
N ASP A 206 3.91 18.24 -3.93
CA ASP A 206 4.93 17.33 -4.44
C ASP A 206 4.64 15.86 -4.14
N ALA A 207 3.86 15.57 -3.10
CA ALA A 207 3.43 14.20 -2.80
C ALA A 207 2.36 13.72 -3.78
N TRP A 208 1.51 14.63 -4.28
CA TRP A 208 0.38 14.31 -5.17
C TRP A 208 0.81 13.95 -6.61
N HIS A 209 2.08 14.17 -6.95
CA HIS A 209 2.60 13.97 -8.29
C HIS A 209 3.83 13.08 -8.26
N LEU A 210 3.94 12.19 -9.24
CA LEU A 210 5.17 11.45 -9.46
C LEU A 210 6.31 12.41 -9.83
N THR A 211 7.50 12.16 -9.30
CA THR A 211 8.71 12.87 -9.74
C THR A 211 9.03 12.56 -11.20
N LYS A 212 9.88 13.36 -11.83
CA LYS A 212 10.30 13.14 -13.23
C LYS A 212 10.86 11.73 -13.46
N ASP A 213 11.70 11.24 -12.55
CA ASP A 213 12.30 9.92 -12.67
C ASP A 213 11.25 8.81 -12.45
N GLN A 214 10.34 8.99 -11.48
CA GLN A 214 9.23 8.08 -11.26
C GLN A 214 8.29 8.01 -12.47
N LYS A 215 8.07 9.12 -13.18
CA LYS A 215 7.30 9.15 -14.44
C LYS A 215 7.99 8.33 -15.54
N LEU A 216 9.33 8.43 -15.65
CA LEU A 216 10.09 7.62 -16.62
C LEU A 216 10.01 6.12 -16.30
N ASP A 217 10.16 5.76 -15.02
CA ASP A 217 10.03 4.37 -14.57
C ASP A 217 8.60 3.84 -14.79
N PHE A 218 7.58 4.63 -14.45
CA PHE A 218 6.17 4.29 -14.68
C PHE A 218 5.91 4.02 -16.17
N ALA A 219 6.36 4.91 -17.05
CA ALA A 219 6.20 4.75 -18.50
C ALA A 219 6.91 3.49 -19.03
N TRP A 220 8.06 3.14 -18.45
CA TRP A 220 8.75 1.90 -18.80
C TRP A 220 7.96 0.67 -18.35
N VAL A 221 7.41 0.67 -17.14
CA VAL A 221 6.55 -0.42 -16.63
C VAL A 221 5.32 -0.59 -17.52
N GLU A 222 4.62 0.49 -17.84
CA GLU A 222 3.42 0.46 -18.70
C GLU A 222 3.70 -0.12 -20.09
N ARG A 223 4.88 0.15 -20.65
CA ARG A 223 5.27 -0.34 -21.99
C ARG A 223 5.75 -1.78 -22.00
N ASN A 224 6.39 -2.24 -20.93
CA ASN A 224 7.16 -3.50 -20.95
C ASN A 224 6.57 -4.61 -20.08
N LEU A 225 5.83 -4.28 -19.02
CA LEU A 225 5.40 -5.25 -18.01
C LEU A 225 3.88 -5.40 -17.89
N VAL A 226 3.10 -4.41 -18.34
CA VAL A 226 1.63 -4.48 -18.25
C VAL A 226 1.07 -5.42 -19.32
N ILE A 227 0.46 -6.52 -18.86
CA ILE A 227 -0.18 -7.52 -19.73
C ILE A 227 -1.71 -7.39 -19.81
N TYR A 228 -2.31 -6.64 -18.88
CA TYR A 228 -3.74 -6.37 -18.85
C TYR A 228 -3.99 -5.00 -18.21
N ASP A 229 -4.88 -4.23 -18.82
CA ASP A 229 -5.31 -2.92 -18.39
C ASP A 229 -6.80 -2.75 -18.73
N TYR A 230 -7.62 -2.54 -17.70
CA TYR A 230 -9.07 -2.44 -17.85
C TYR A 230 -9.49 -1.19 -18.63
N CYS A 231 -8.68 -0.11 -18.61
CA CYS A 231 -8.93 1.09 -19.39
C CYS A 231 -8.73 0.86 -20.90
N LYS A 232 -8.09 -0.25 -21.29
CA LYS A 232 -7.87 -0.67 -22.69
C LYS A 232 -8.78 -1.83 -23.10
N ASP A 233 -9.48 -2.47 -22.16
CA ASP A 233 -10.40 -3.58 -22.42
C ASP A 233 -11.80 -3.06 -22.77
N THR A 234 -11.95 -2.60 -24.01
CA THR A 234 -13.23 -2.13 -24.57
C THR A 234 -14.26 -3.23 -24.75
N LYS A 235 -13.84 -4.51 -24.72
CA LYS A 235 -14.76 -5.66 -24.78
C LYS A 235 -15.48 -5.83 -23.46
N ARG A 236 -14.75 -5.72 -22.34
CA ARG A 236 -15.33 -5.79 -21.00
C ARG A 236 -16.00 -4.49 -20.59
N PHE A 237 -15.45 -3.35 -20.99
CA PHE A 237 -15.95 -2.02 -20.66
C PHE A 237 -16.30 -1.23 -21.94
N PRO A 238 -17.48 -1.46 -22.54
CA PRO A 238 -17.92 -0.67 -23.69
C PRO A 238 -18.02 0.83 -23.40
N LYS A 239 -18.42 1.17 -22.15
CA LYS A 239 -18.25 2.50 -21.57
C LYS A 239 -17.11 2.42 -20.56
N LEU A 240 -16.03 3.13 -20.83
CA LEU A 240 -14.86 3.15 -19.95
C LEU A 240 -15.20 3.83 -18.62
N PRO A 241 -14.62 3.35 -17.51
CA PRO A 241 -14.63 4.07 -16.24
C PRO A 241 -14.05 5.47 -16.39
N GLU A 242 -14.61 6.45 -15.66
CA GLU A 242 -14.33 7.88 -15.85
C GLU A 242 -12.87 8.23 -15.54
N GLU A 243 -12.28 7.57 -14.53
CA GLU A 243 -10.90 7.78 -14.12
C GLU A 243 -9.89 7.37 -15.19
N CYS A 244 -10.27 6.53 -16.16
CA CYS A 244 -9.39 6.13 -17.26
C CYS A 244 -9.00 7.30 -18.16
N SER A 245 -9.73 8.41 -18.10
CA SER A 245 -9.41 9.65 -18.80
C SER A 245 -8.44 10.55 -18.03
N LEU A 246 -8.22 10.28 -16.73
CA LEU A 246 -7.33 11.07 -15.90
C LEU A 246 -5.88 10.70 -16.18
N SER A 247 -5.10 11.69 -16.58
CA SER A 247 -3.68 11.53 -16.86
C SER A 247 -2.90 11.30 -15.55
N PRO A 248 -2.10 10.22 -15.44
CA PRO A 248 -1.14 10.06 -14.34
C PRO A 248 0.09 10.98 -14.51
N TRP A 249 0.18 11.70 -15.63
CA TRP A 249 1.29 12.58 -15.98
C TRP A 249 1.09 14.03 -15.54
N ASP A 250 -0.15 14.39 -15.19
CA ASP A 250 -0.54 15.73 -14.79
C ASP A 250 -0.42 15.90 -13.29
#